data_AF-A0A091S7W4-F1
#
_entry.id   AF-A0A091S7W4-F1
#
_cell.length_a   1.000
_cell.length_b   1.000
_cell.length_c   1.000
_cell.angle_alpha   90.00
_cell.angle_beta   90.00
_cell.angle_gamma   90.00
#
_symmetry.space_group_name_H-M   'P 1'
#
loop_
_entity.id
_entity.type
_entity.pdbx_description
1 polymer ?
#
loop_
_entity_poly.entity_id
_entity_poly.type
_entity_poly.pdbx_seq_one_letter_code
_entity_poly.pdbx_strand_id
1 'polypeptide(L)'
;MLARLGFMSDKERLVKACQNLHDLVYIYASSINRIFRLLNGNFGTNFPIMSVKENFSIKDNLQFLVSALKEMQANIESKDKDVHESISQSLYARIAGP
;
A
#
# COMPACT_ATOMS: atom_id res chain seq x y z
N MET A 1 0.20 -10.39 40.15
CA MET A 1 0.66 -11.67 40.75
C MET A 1 1.46 -12.53 39.77
N LEU A 2 1.13 -12.56 38.47
CA LEU A 2 1.85 -13.37 37.45
C LEU A 2 3.31 -12.95 37.18
N ALA A 3 3.65 -11.67 37.32
CA ALA A 3 5.03 -11.17 37.13
C ALA A 3 6.05 -11.76 38.10
N ARG A 4 5.62 -12.15 39.31
CA ARG A 4 6.49 -12.78 40.32
C ARG A 4 6.80 -14.25 40.03
N LEU A 5 6.15 -14.83 39.02
CA LEU A 5 6.34 -16.22 38.57
C LEU A 5 7.15 -16.30 37.25
N GLY A 6 7.78 -15.19 36.82
CA GLY A 6 8.58 -15.15 35.59
C GLY A 6 7.77 -14.94 34.30
N PHE A 7 6.45 -14.81 34.38
CA PHE A 7 5.60 -14.43 33.24
C PHE A 7 5.64 -12.91 33.03
N MET A 8 5.67 -12.44 31.79
CA MET A 8 5.53 -11.00 31.50
C MET A 8 4.26 -10.47 32.16
N SER A 9 4.38 -9.34 32.84
CA SER A 9 3.23 -8.63 33.37
C SER A 9 2.28 -8.21 32.25
N ASP A 10 1.00 -8.06 32.55
CA ASP A 10 0.01 -7.63 31.56
C ASP A 10 0.38 -6.27 30.93
N LYS A 11 1.03 -5.38 31.71
CA LYS A 11 1.58 -4.12 31.21
C LYS A 11 2.68 -4.34 30.16
N GLU A 12 3.66 -5.21 30.44
CA GLU A 12 4.73 -5.50 29.49
C GLU A 12 4.19 -6.20 28.23
N ARG A 13 3.22 -7.11 28.39
CA ARG A 13 2.53 -7.75 27.27
C ARG A 13 1.83 -6.73 26.39
N LEU A 14 1.14 -5.77 26.99
CA LEU A 14 0.45 -4.70 26.27
C LEU A 14 1.45 -3.81 25.52
N VAL A 15 2.52 -3.37 26.16
CA VAL A 15 3.57 -2.54 25.52
C VAL A 15 4.17 -3.28 24.32
N LYS A 16 4.53 -4.56 24.49
CA LYS A 16 5.07 -5.38 23.41
C LYS A 16 4.08 -5.57 22.26
N ALA A 17 2.79 -5.76 22.56
CA ALA A 17 1.76 -5.85 21.54
C ALA A 17 1.62 -4.54 20.75
N CYS A 18 1.65 -3.38 21.42
CA CYS A 18 1.61 -2.08 20.77
C CYS A 18 2.84 -1.83 19.88
N GLN A 19 4.04 -2.19 20.34
CA GLN A 19 5.27 -2.09 19.54
C GLN A 19 5.19 -2.98 18.30
N ASN A 20 4.80 -4.25 18.47
CA ASN A 20 4.63 -5.17 17.36
C ASN A 20 3.61 -4.65 16.32
N LEU A 21 2.50 -4.06 16.78
CA LEU A 21 1.51 -3.47 15.88
C LEU A 21 2.10 -2.29 15.09
N HIS A 22 2.86 -1.41 15.75
CA HIS A 22 3.53 -0.30 15.09
C HIS A 22 4.53 -0.79 14.03
N ASP A 23 5.36 -1.79 14.38
CA ASP A 23 6.34 -2.36 13.47
C ASP A 23 5.67 -3.01 12.24
N LEU A 24 4.55 -3.69 12.43
CA LEU A 24 3.76 -4.25 11.33
C LEU A 24 3.24 -3.16 10.39
N VAL A 25 2.68 -2.06 10.92
CA VAL A 25 2.22 -0.93 10.11
C VAL A 25 3.39 -0.33 9.30
N TYR A 26 4.57 -0.22 9.91
CA TYR A 26 5.77 0.24 9.23
C TYR A 26 6.21 -0.68 8.09
N ILE A 27 6.21 -2.00 8.32
CA ILE A 27 6.53 -3.01 7.29
C ILE A 27 5.54 -2.92 6.14
N TYR A 28 4.24 -2.75 6.41
CA TYR A 28 3.23 -2.58 5.37
C TYR A 28 3.47 -1.31 4.54
N ALA A 29 3.67 -0.17 5.19
CA ALA A 29 3.93 1.09 4.49
C ALA A 29 5.18 1.00 3.60
N SER A 30 6.27 0.42 4.12
CA SER A 30 7.51 0.20 3.37
C SER A 30 7.31 -0.71 2.16
N SER A 31 6.56 -1.80 2.34
CA SER A 31 6.26 -2.76 1.26
C SER A 31 5.42 -2.11 0.15
N ILE A 32 4.39 -1.35 0.51
CA ILE A 32 3.55 -0.62 -0.45
C ILE A 32 4.38 0.44 -1.21
N ASN A 33 5.24 1.18 -0.52
CA ASN A 33 6.14 2.13 -1.16
C ASN A 33 7.06 1.48 -2.18
N ARG A 34 7.53 0.25 -1.92
CA ARG A 34 8.35 -0.49 -2.87
C ARG A 34 7.55 -0.83 -4.15
N ILE A 35 6.29 -1.23 -4.00
CA ILE A 35 5.38 -1.45 -5.13
C ILE A 35 5.16 -0.14 -5.90
N PHE A 36 4.87 0.96 -5.19
CA PHE A 36 4.67 2.27 -5.82
C PHE A 36 5.88 2.73 -6.62
N ARG A 37 7.11 2.54 -6.11
CA ARG A 37 8.33 2.85 -6.87
C ARG A 37 8.44 2.02 -8.16
N LEU A 38 8.11 0.73 -8.10
CA LEU A 38 8.11 -0.12 -9.28
C LEU A 38 7.05 0.34 -10.29
N LEU A 39 5.85 0.66 -9.82
CA LEU A 39 4.78 1.15 -10.69
C LEU A 39 5.13 2.50 -11.32
N ASN A 40 5.68 3.42 -10.53
CA ASN A 40 6.05 4.75 -11.01
C ASN A 40 7.16 4.65 -12.07
N GLY A 41 8.17 3.81 -11.83
CA GLY A 41 9.30 3.63 -12.73
C GLY A 41 8.97 2.88 -14.03
N ASN A 42 7.99 1.98 -14.03
CA ASN A 42 7.70 1.12 -15.18
C ASN A 42 6.41 1.46 -15.94
N PHE A 43 5.42 2.07 -15.29
CA PHE A 43 4.08 2.29 -15.86
C PHE A 43 3.72 3.78 -15.99
N GLY A 44 4.68 4.69 -15.73
CA GLY A 44 4.47 6.14 -15.77
C GLY A 44 3.35 6.57 -14.82
N THR A 45 3.30 5.96 -13.65
CA THR A 45 2.39 6.36 -12.56
C THR A 45 3.12 7.32 -11.60
N ASN A 46 2.36 8.01 -10.75
CA ASN A 46 2.92 8.99 -9.80
C ASN A 46 2.35 8.77 -8.39
N PHE A 47 2.36 7.53 -7.92
CA PHE A 47 1.88 7.20 -6.57
C PHE A 47 2.78 7.82 -5.49
N PRO A 48 2.20 8.41 -4.42
CA PRO A 48 2.96 9.07 -3.38
C PRO A 48 3.66 8.09 -2.45
N ILE A 49 4.92 8.35 -2.10
CA ILE A 49 5.63 7.58 -1.07
C ILE A 49 5.08 7.96 0.30
N MET A 50 4.64 6.95 1.06
CA MET A 50 3.97 7.10 2.34
C MET A 50 4.93 6.91 3.51
N SER A 51 4.75 7.63 4.60
CA SER A 51 5.47 7.41 5.86
C SER A 51 4.48 7.13 6.98
N VAL A 52 4.80 6.17 7.85
CA VAL A 52 4.06 6.01 9.12
C VAL A 52 4.29 7.28 9.94
N LYS A 53 3.19 7.86 10.40
CA LYS A 53 3.18 9.09 11.19
C LYS A 53 3.09 8.71 12.66
N GLU A 54 4.12 9.05 13.44
CA GLU A 54 4.16 8.74 14.88
C GLU A 54 3.08 9.48 15.67
N ASN A 55 2.66 10.66 15.19
CA ASN A 55 1.59 11.45 15.79
C ASN A 55 0.18 10.96 15.41
N PHE A 56 0.07 9.92 14.59
CA PHE A 56 -1.21 9.35 14.16
C PHE A 56 -1.50 8.08 14.96
N SER A 57 -2.79 7.80 15.18
CA SER A 57 -3.15 6.48 15.70
C SER A 57 -2.81 5.39 14.67
N ILE A 58 -2.72 4.14 15.12
CA ILE A 58 -2.56 2.98 14.22
C ILE A 58 -3.68 2.96 13.17
N LYS A 59 -4.91 3.26 13.59
CA LYS A 59 -6.08 3.32 12.70
C LYS A 59 -5.89 4.37 11.60
N ASP A 60 -5.42 5.57 11.96
CA ASP A 60 -5.26 6.66 10.98
C ASP A 60 -4.16 6.34 9.97
N ASN A 61 -3.06 5.74 10.42
CA ASN A 61 -2.00 5.25 9.54
C ASN A 61 -2.54 4.16 8.58
N LEU A 62 -3.33 3.20 9.07
CA LEU A 62 -3.94 2.16 8.24
C LEU A 62 -4.95 2.74 7.25
N GLN A 63 -5.75 3.72 7.65
CA GLN A 63 -6.73 4.36 6.77
C GLN A 63 -6.05 5.15 5.65
N PHE A 64 -4.91 5.79 5.95
CA PHE A 64 -4.07 6.42 4.93
C PHE A 64 -3.54 5.38 3.93
N LEU A 65 -3.03 4.24 4.40
CA LEU A 65 -2.59 3.14 3.53
C LEU A 65 -3.71 2.61 2.63
N VAL A 66 -4.90 2.37 3.20
CA VAL A 66 -6.07 1.87 2.45
C VAL A 66 -6.48 2.87 1.36
N SER A 67 -6.43 4.17 1.66
CA SER A 67 -6.80 5.20 0.69
C SER A 67 -5.85 5.22 -0.50
N ALA A 68 -4.54 5.15 -0.24
CA ALA A 68 -3.53 5.08 -1.30
C ALA A 68 -3.64 3.79 -2.13
N LEU A 69 -3.97 2.65 -1.52
CA LEU A 69 -4.19 1.39 -2.25
C LEU A 69 -5.42 1.46 -3.17
N LYS A 70 -6.50 2.12 -2.75
CA LYS A 70 -7.67 2.34 -3.61
C LYS A 70 -7.36 3.24 -4.79
N GLU A 71 -6.58 4.30 -4.57
CA GLU A 71 -6.11 5.18 -5.64
C GLU A 71 -5.19 4.43 -6.62
N MET A 72 -4.32 3.55 -6.11
CA MET A 72 -3.52 2.66 -6.93
C MET A 72 -4.38 1.77 -7.81
N GLN A 73 -5.38 1.11 -7.22
CA GLN A 73 -6.30 0.25 -7.93
C GLN A 73 -7.00 1.00 -9.07
N ALA A 74 -7.61 2.16 -8.78
CA ALA A 74 -8.33 2.94 -9.78
C ALA A 74 -7.43 3.40 -10.95
N ASN A 75 -6.19 3.81 -10.65
CA ASN A 75 -5.23 4.22 -11.69
C ASN A 75 -4.78 3.05 -12.56
N ILE A 76 -4.54 1.87 -11.97
CA ILE A 76 -4.16 0.67 -12.73
C ILE A 76 -5.33 0.22 -13.61
N GLU A 77 -6.56 0.18 -13.08
CA GLU A 77 -7.77 -0.19 -13.84
C GLU A 77 -8.02 0.77 -15.02
N SER A 78 -7.83 2.08 -14.82
CA SER A 78 -7.92 3.05 -15.91
C SER A 78 -6.87 2.80 -16.99
N LYS A 79 -5.60 2.57 -16.60
CA LYS A 79 -4.52 2.30 -17.55
C LYS A 79 -4.72 1.00 -18.31
N ASP A 80 -5.22 -0.04 -17.65
CA ASP A 80 -5.53 -1.32 -18.28
C ASP A 80 -6.60 -1.16 -19.38
N LYS A 81 -7.66 -0.38 -19.07
CA LYS A 81 -8.68 -0.02 -20.04
C LYS A 81 -8.11 0.78 -21.22
N ASP A 82 -7.29 1.80 -20.96
CA ASP A 82 -6.66 2.61 -22.00
C ASP A 82 -5.78 1.76 -22.92
N VAL A 83 -5.01 0.83 -22.36
CA VAL A 83 -4.19 -0.13 -23.12
C VAL A 83 -5.08 -1.01 -23.99
N HIS A 84 -6.16 -1.57 -23.44
CA HIS A 84 -7.10 -2.41 -24.17
C HIS A 84 -7.76 -1.68 -25.34
N GLU A 85 -8.19 -0.44 -25.12
CA GLU A 85 -8.77 0.43 -26.16
C GLU A 85 -7.72 0.78 -27.22
N SER A 86 -6.50 1.15 -26.84
CA SER A 86 -5.45 1.50 -27.81
C SER A 86 -5.02 0.30 -28.67
N ILE A 87 -4.92 -0.90 -28.08
CA ILE A 87 -4.60 -2.12 -28.81
C ILE A 87 -5.75 -2.42 -29.78
N SER A 88 -6.99 -2.37 -29.31
CA SER A 88 -8.17 -2.60 -30.15
C SER A 88 -8.21 -1.63 -31.33
N GLN A 89 -7.98 -0.34 -31.09
CA GLN A 89 -7.89 0.68 -32.15
C GLN A 89 -6.73 0.41 -33.12
N SER A 90 -5.56 0.05 -32.61
CA SER A 90 -4.39 -0.27 -33.45
C SER A 90 -4.63 -1.49 -34.35
N LEU A 91 -5.35 -2.49 -33.84
CA LEU A 91 -5.75 -3.68 -34.59
C LEU A 91 -6.80 -3.33 -35.64
N TYR A 92 -7.81 -2.53 -35.28
CA TYR A 92 -8.79 -2.02 -36.23
C TYR A 92 -8.13 -1.21 -37.36
N ALA A 93 -7.21 -0.32 -37.04
CA ALA A 93 -6.46 0.46 -38.04
C ALA A 93 -5.65 -0.43 -38.99
N ARG A 94 -5.05 -1.52 -38.49
CA ARG A 94 -4.33 -2.50 -39.33
C ARG A 94 -5.26 -3.29 -40.25
N ILE A 95 -6.48 -3.58 -39.83
CA ILE A 95 -7.46 -4.36 -40.61
C ILE A 95 -8.20 -3.48 -41.63
N ALA A 96 -8.54 -2.24 -41.25
CA ALA A 96 -9.25 -1.30 -42.11
C ALA A 96 -8.41 -0.81 -43.30
N GLY A 97 -7.08 -0.92 -43.21
CA GLY A 97 -6.14 -0.44 -44.23
C GLY A 97 -6.03 1.10 -44.25
N PRO A 98 -4.98 1.65 -44.90
CA PRO A 98 -4.91 3.09 -45.19
C PRO A 98 -6.00 3.54 -46.18
#